data_AF-A0AAD7XR69-F1
#
_entry.id   AF-A0AAD7XR69-F1
#
_cell.length_a   1.000
_cell.length_b   1.000
_cell.length_c   1.000
_cell.angle_alpha   90.00
_cell.angle_beta   90.00
_cell.angle_gamma   90.00
#
_symmetry.space_group_name_H-M   'P 1'
#
loop_
_entity.id
_entity.type
_entity.pdbx_description
1 polymer ?
#
loop_
_entity_poly.entity_id
_entity_poly.type
_entity_poly.pdbx_seq_one_letter_code
_entity_poly.pdbx_strand_id
1 'polypeptide(L)'
;MPNNKSLDHQNSPFMFNFHRNLLLTVERWLYDEGIYCKSMKCKAGIDMRLIEVKKDGQPNLTWKCTHRPSESCNRQKKSIREGSFFSGLKIGMHQVLGIVWLYLYKLEFQAIQDLTGVSAPTIRAVVRLLYRLMNA
;
A
#
# COMPACT_ATOMS: atom_id res chain seq x y z
N MET A 1 -15.26 -43.42 18.44
CA MET A 1 -14.32 -42.46 17.81
C MET A 1 -15.09 -41.20 17.47
N PRO A 2 -14.89 -40.07 18.15
CA PRO A 2 -15.44 -38.80 17.71
C PRO A 2 -14.47 -38.11 16.73
N ASN A 3 -15.06 -37.57 15.68
CA ASN A 3 -14.42 -36.85 14.57
C ASN A 3 -13.59 -35.65 15.05
N ASN A 4 -12.32 -35.62 14.65
CA ASN A 4 -11.51 -34.40 14.62
C ASN A 4 -12.09 -33.45 13.57
N LYS A 5 -12.94 -32.51 13.99
CA LYS A 5 -13.22 -31.32 13.20
C LYS A 5 -12.01 -30.40 13.33
N SER A 6 -11.32 -30.21 12.21
CA SER A 6 -10.31 -29.17 12.01
C SER A 6 -10.82 -27.84 12.56
N LEU A 7 -10.02 -27.22 13.43
CA LEU A 7 -10.20 -25.85 13.88
C LEU A 7 -10.16 -24.94 12.65
N ASP A 8 -11.33 -24.48 12.22
CA ASP A 8 -11.45 -23.35 11.30
C ASP A 8 -10.79 -22.14 11.97
N HIS A 9 -9.63 -21.70 11.46
CA HIS A 9 -9.08 -20.39 11.77
C HIS A 9 -10.01 -19.31 11.18
N GLN A 10 -11.10 -19.04 11.90
CA GLN A 10 -11.94 -17.86 11.66
C GLN A 10 -11.14 -16.64 12.11
N ASN A 11 -10.33 -16.10 11.20
CA ASN A 11 -9.79 -14.75 11.36
C ASN A 11 -10.98 -13.77 11.37
N SER A 12 -11.29 -13.27 12.56
CA SER A 12 -12.38 -12.34 12.76
C SER A 12 -12.23 -11.11 11.85
N PRO A 13 -13.28 -10.73 11.08
CA PRO A 13 -13.30 -9.50 10.27
C PRO A 13 -12.90 -8.24 11.05
N PHE A 14 -13.03 -8.28 12.37
CA PHE A 14 -12.61 -7.22 13.28
C PHE A 14 -11.10 -6.95 13.25
N MET A 15 -10.26 -7.99 13.35
CA MET A 15 -8.80 -7.84 13.38
C MET A 15 -8.26 -7.31 12.05
N PHE A 16 -8.82 -7.79 10.94
CA PHE A 16 -8.48 -7.31 9.60
C PHE A 16 -8.81 -5.82 9.42
N ASN A 17 -10.00 -5.40 9.86
CA ASN A 17 -10.41 -3.99 9.77
C ASN A 17 -9.60 -3.07 10.69
N PHE A 18 -9.26 -3.53 11.90
CA PHE A 18 -8.41 -2.79 12.83
C PHE A 18 -7.02 -2.55 12.23
N HIS A 19 -6.35 -3.60 11.74
CA HIS A 19 -5.03 -3.49 11.11
C HIS A 19 -5.06 -2.58 9.89
N ARG A 20 -6.09 -2.70 9.05
CA ARG A 20 -6.24 -1.85 7.87
C ARG A 20 -6.37 -0.37 8.24
N ASN A 21 -7.20 -0.02 9.22
CA ASN A 21 -7.38 1.36 9.66
C ASN A 21 -6.12 1.95 10.29
N LEU A 22 -5.39 1.15 11.07
CA LEU A 22 -4.09 1.55 11.61
C LEU A 22 -3.10 1.87 10.48
N LEU A 23 -2.99 0.99 9.47
CA LEU A 23 -2.05 1.18 8.37
C LEU A 23 -2.40 2.39 7.49
N LEU A 24 -3.70 2.68 7.29
CA LEU A 24 -4.13 3.91 6.64
C LEU A 24 -3.77 5.15 7.47
N THR A 25 -3.87 5.06 8.80
CA THR A 25 -3.46 6.13 9.71
C THR A 25 -1.95 6.36 9.64
N VAL A 26 -1.15 5.29 9.61
CA VAL A 26 0.30 5.38 9.42
C VAL A 26 0.66 5.96 8.05
N GLU A 27 -0.02 5.54 6.98
CA GLU A 27 0.16 6.11 5.64
C GLU A 27 -0.08 7.62 5.64
N ARG A 28 -1.13 8.08 6.32
CA ARG A 28 -1.43 9.51 6.47
C ARG A 28 -0.38 10.23 7.33
N TRP A 29 0.00 9.66 8.46
CA TRP A 29 1.03 10.25 9.32
C TRP A 29 2.36 10.43 8.57
N LEU A 30 2.80 9.44 7.79
CA LEU A 30 3.99 9.54 6.94
C LEU A 30 3.89 10.68 5.91
N TYR A 31 2.68 10.95 5.42
CA TYR A 31 2.43 12.09 4.55
C TYR A 31 2.53 13.42 5.28
N ASP A 32 1.94 13.52 6.47
CA ASP A 32 1.99 14.73 7.31
C ASP A 32 3.43 15.05 7.75
N GLU A 33 4.26 14.03 8.02
CA GLU A 33 5.70 14.16 8.31
C GLU A 33 6.55 14.49 7.07
N GLY A 34 5.94 14.55 5.88
CA GLY A 34 6.65 14.90 4.65
C GLY A 34 7.63 13.84 4.15
N ILE A 35 7.44 12.58 4.54
CA ILE A 35 8.28 11.44 4.10
C ILE A 35 8.11 11.17 2.60
N TYR A 36 6.89 11.34 2.07
CA TYR A 36 6.66 11.19 0.64
C TYR A 36 7.26 12.34 -0.16
N CYS A 37 7.68 12.04 -1.39
CA CYS A 37 8.10 13.05 -2.36
C CYS A 37 7.03 14.16 -2.45
N LYS A 38 7.46 15.42 -2.48
CA LYS A 38 6.56 16.60 -2.49
C LYS A 38 6.12 17.02 -3.89
N SER A 39 6.84 16.58 -4.93
CA SER A 39 6.53 16.87 -6.33
C SER A 39 6.91 15.71 -7.24
N MET A 40 6.08 15.45 -8.24
CA MET A 40 6.42 14.59 -9.38
C MET A 40 5.83 15.14 -10.66
N LYS A 41 6.32 14.69 -11.83
CA LYS A 41 5.77 15.06 -13.13
C LYS A 41 4.86 13.98 -13.72
N CYS A 42 3.83 14.41 -14.43
CA CYS A 42 3.00 13.54 -15.26
C CYS A 42 3.76 13.16 -16.55
N LYS A 43 3.18 12.29 -17.39
CA LYS A 43 3.84 11.89 -18.66
C LYS A 43 4.08 13.07 -19.62
N ALA A 44 3.25 14.11 -19.52
CA ALA A 44 3.39 15.34 -20.30
C ALA A 44 4.31 16.39 -19.64
N GLY A 45 5.07 16.02 -18.60
CA GLY A 45 6.02 16.93 -17.93
C GLY A 45 5.39 17.96 -17.00
N ILE A 46 4.07 17.91 -16.77
CA ILE A 46 3.34 18.82 -15.89
C ILE A 46 3.44 18.37 -14.43
N ASP A 47 3.58 19.32 -13.52
CA ASP A 47 3.65 19.07 -12.09
C ASP A 47 2.36 18.44 -11.55
N MET A 48 2.55 17.44 -10.69
CA MET A 48 1.51 16.77 -9.95
C MET A 48 1.66 17.09 -8.47
N ARG A 49 0.52 17.18 -7.78
CA ARG A 49 0.47 17.30 -6.32
C ARG A 49 -0.15 16.05 -5.72
N LEU A 50 0.35 15.66 -4.56
CA LEU A 50 -0.24 14.60 -3.77
C LEU A 50 -1.52 15.16 -3.13
N ILE A 51 -2.62 14.47 -3.31
CA ILE A 51 -3.92 14.85 -2.74
C ILE A 51 -4.56 13.64 -2.08
N GLU A 52 -5.41 13.91 -1.10
CA GLU A 52 -6.29 12.91 -0.52
C GLU A 52 -7.57 12.81 -1.35
N VAL A 53 -7.92 11.60 -1.77
CA VAL A 53 -9.18 11.28 -2.44
C VAL A 53 -9.91 10.22 -1.64
N LYS A 54 -11.24 10.34 -1.51
CA LYS A 54 -12.06 9.26 -0.95
C LYS A 54 -12.28 8.19 -2.02
N LYS A 55 -11.91 6.96 -1.71
CA LYS A 55 -12.22 5.77 -2.51
C LYS A 55 -12.87 4.73 -1.61
N ASP A 56 -14.08 4.29 -1.96
CA ASP A 56 -14.85 3.31 -1.17
C ASP A 56 -15.03 3.74 0.29
N GLY A 57 -15.27 5.04 0.52
CA GLY A 57 -15.42 5.64 1.85
C GLY A 57 -14.11 5.85 2.62
N GLN A 58 -12.97 5.39 2.08
CA GLN A 58 -11.67 5.45 2.75
C GLN A 58 -10.78 6.54 2.15
N PRO A 59 -10.01 7.28 2.98
CA PRO A 59 -9.03 8.24 2.50
C PRO A 59 -7.90 7.50 1.78
N ASN A 60 -7.48 8.03 0.63
CA ASN A 60 -6.41 7.45 -0.18
C ASN A 60 -5.57 8.56 -0.80
N LEU A 61 -4.25 8.47 -0.66
CA LEU A 61 -3.34 9.45 -1.24
C LEU A 61 -3.06 9.13 -2.71
N THR A 62 -3.20 10.13 -3.58
CA THR A 62 -3.03 9.98 -5.03
C THR A 62 -2.38 11.22 -5.61
N TRP A 63 -1.43 11.02 -6.52
CA TRP A 63 -0.85 12.11 -7.30
C TRP A 63 -1.84 12.56 -8.36
N LYS A 64 -2.09 13.86 -8.46
CA LYS A 64 -2.99 14.45 -9.46
C LYS A 64 -2.34 15.63 -10.17
N CYS A 65 -2.48 15.65 -11.50
CA CYS A 65 -2.09 16.78 -12.36
C CYS A 65 -2.85 18.04 -11.90
N THR A 66 -2.13 19.15 -11.70
CA THR A 66 -2.71 20.42 -11.20
C THR A 66 -3.35 21.27 -12.30
N HIS A 67 -3.02 21.01 -13.56
CA HIS A 67 -3.52 21.78 -14.70
C HIS A 67 -4.92 21.36 -15.17
N ARG A 68 -5.57 22.28 -15.92
CA ARG A 68 -6.78 21.97 -16.69
C ARG A 68 -6.50 20.84 -17.71
N PRO A 69 -7.51 20.03 -18.06
CA PRO A 69 -7.35 18.98 -19.05
C PRO A 69 -6.76 19.54 -20.35
N SER A 70 -5.73 18.86 -20.85
CA SER A 70 -5.20 19.04 -22.21
C SER A 70 -5.10 17.67 -22.86
N GLU A 71 -4.99 17.62 -24.18
CA GLU A 71 -4.80 16.36 -24.92
C GLU A 71 -3.60 15.56 -24.39
N SER A 72 -2.57 16.25 -23.88
CA SER A 72 -1.37 15.64 -23.29
C SER A 72 -1.50 15.31 -21.78
N CYS A 73 -2.25 16.10 -20.98
CA CYS A 73 -2.59 15.77 -19.59
C CYS A 73 -4.12 15.72 -19.36
N ASN A 74 -4.70 14.54 -19.54
CA ASN A 74 -6.11 14.27 -19.22
C ASN A 74 -6.34 14.07 -17.70
N ARG A 75 -5.93 15.03 -16.86
CA ARG A 75 -5.99 14.94 -15.38
C ARG A 75 -5.42 13.62 -14.83
N GLN A 76 -4.24 13.23 -15.34
CA GLN A 76 -3.60 11.97 -14.95
C GLN A 76 -3.56 11.85 -13.42
N LYS A 77 -3.96 10.66 -12.95
CA LYS A 77 -3.81 10.22 -11.57
C LYS A 77 -2.75 9.14 -11.52
N LYS A 78 -1.86 9.20 -10.53
CA LYS A 78 -0.88 8.14 -10.28
C LYS A 78 -0.96 7.72 -8.83
N SER A 79 -0.71 6.43 -8.58
CA SER A 79 -0.58 5.94 -7.20
C SER A 79 0.57 6.67 -6.51
N ILE A 80 0.46 6.89 -5.20
CA ILE A 80 1.58 7.41 -4.38
C ILE A 80 2.85 6.57 -4.49
N ARG A 81 2.72 5.28 -4.87
CA ARG A 81 3.86 4.40 -5.14
C ARG A 81 4.64 4.78 -6.40
N GLU A 82 4.05 5.53 -7.32
CA GLU A 82 4.76 5.91 -8.54
C GLU A 82 5.98 6.77 -8.20
N GLY A 83 7.15 6.39 -8.72
CA GLY A 83 8.42 7.06 -8.42
C GLY A 83 9.04 6.62 -7.10
N SER A 84 8.42 5.69 -6.36
CA SER A 84 9.05 5.01 -5.23
C SER A 84 9.64 3.67 -5.68
N PHE A 85 10.39 3.04 -4.78
CA PHE A 85 10.92 1.69 -4.96
C PHE A 85 9.82 0.62 -5.21
N PHE A 86 8.56 0.96 -4.92
CA PHE A 86 7.39 0.07 -5.02
C PHE A 86 6.49 0.36 -6.23
N SER A 87 6.92 1.15 -7.22
CA SER A 87 6.05 1.63 -8.32
C SER A 87 5.40 0.53 -9.19
N GLY A 88 5.97 -0.68 -9.21
CA GLY A 88 5.44 -1.82 -9.97
C GLY A 88 4.38 -2.65 -9.24
N LEU A 89 4.09 -2.36 -7.96
CA LEU A 89 3.16 -3.17 -7.18
C LEU A 89 1.70 -2.76 -7.41
N LYS A 90 0.82 -3.77 -7.54
CA LYS A 90 -0.63 -3.59 -7.72
C LYS A 90 -1.39 -3.32 -6.42
N ILE A 91 -0.77 -3.55 -5.25
CA ILE A 91 -1.37 -3.36 -3.92
C ILE A 91 -1.17 -1.95 -3.39
N GLY A 92 -2.08 -1.47 -2.53
CA GLY A 92 -2.01 -0.15 -1.86
C GLY A 92 -0.72 0.10 -1.07
N MET A 93 -0.33 1.36 -0.88
CA MET A 93 0.88 1.66 -0.09
C MET A 93 0.70 1.26 1.38
N HIS A 94 -0.48 1.48 1.99
CA HIS A 94 -0.81 0.89 3.29
C HIS A 94 -0.59 -0.64 3.35
N GLN A 95 -0.92 -1.39 2.29
CA GLN A 95 -0.68 -2.84 2.25
C GLN A 95 0.81 -3.16 2.17
N VAL A 96 1.59 -2.40 1.39
CA VAL A 96 3.05 -2.52 1.34
C VAL A 96 3.65 -2.29 2.74
N LEU A 97 3.25 -1.19 3.41
CA LEU A 97 3.70 -0.87 4.77
C LEU A 97 3.33 -1.97 5.76
N GLY A 98 2.11 -2.51 5.67
CA GLY A 98 1.67 -3.63 6.50
C GLY A 98 2.52 -4.88 6.31
N ILE A 99 2.81 -5.26 5.07
CA ILE A 99 3.68 -6.41 4.77
C ILE A 99 5.09 -6.18 5.31
N VAL A 100 5.68 -4.99 5.09
CA VAL A 100 7.01 -4.65 5.59
C VAL A 100 7.04 -4.74 7.12
N TRP A 101 6.08 -4.15 7.80
CA TRP A 101 5.98 -4.19 9.26
C TRP A 101 5.90 -5.62 9.80
N LEU A 102 4.94 -6.43 9.30
CA LEU A 102 4.76 -7.80 9.77
C LEU A 102 5.97 -8.68 9.46
N TYR A 103 6.62 -8.45 8.32
CA TYR A 103 7.85 -9.15 7.95
C TYR A 103 9.02 -8.80 8.88
N LEU A 104 9.18 -7.53 9.23
CA LEU A 104 10.22 -7.09 10.18
C LEU A 104 9.98 -7.66 11.58
N TYR A 105 8.72 -7.85 11.97
CA TYR A 105 8.30 -8.57 13.18
C TYR A 105 8.47 -10.10 13.09
N LYS A 106 9.08 -10.61 12.03
CA LYS A 106 9.42 -12.03 11.84
C LYS A 106 8.21 -12.96 11.78
N LEU A 107 7.04 -12.46 11.36
CA LEU A 107 5.90 -13.33 11.09
C LEU A 107 6.17 -14.22 9.87
N GLU A 108 5.63 -15.43 9.94
CA GLU A 108 5.65 -16.36 8.81
C GLU A 108 4.80 -15.83 7.64
N PHE A 109 5.17 -16.21 6.41
CA PHE A 109 4.48 -15.76 5.21
C PHE A 109 2.99 -16.09 5.20
N GLN A 110 2.62 -17.24 5.78
CA GLN A 110 1.21 -17.64 5.91
C GLN A 110 0.46 -16.67 6.82
N ALA A 111 0.99 -16.35 8.00
CA ALA A 111 0.39 -15.38 8.91
C ALA A 111 0.27 -13.98 8.29
N ILE A 112 1.27 -13.53 7.52
CA ILE A 112 1.21 -12.25 6.80
C ILE A 112 0.09 -12.28 5.75
N GLN A 113 -0.04 -13.37 5.00
CA GLN A 113 -1.12 -13.55 4.03
C GLN A 113 -2.49 -13.49 4.70
N ASP A 114 -2.64 -14.18 5.82
CA ASP A 114 -3.89 -14.25 6.57
C ASP A 114 -4.31 -12.89 7.14
N LEU A 115 -3.35 -12.11 7.66
CA LEU A 115 -3.61 -10.79 8.25
C LEU A 115 -3.82 -9.69 7.21
N THR A 116 -3.17 -9.79 6.05
CA THR A 116 -3.21 -8.72 5.03
C THR A 116 -4.20 -9.01 3.89
N GLY A 117 -4.63 -10.26 3.74
CA GLY A 117 -5.41 -10.72 2.58
C GLY A 117 -4.63 -10.62 1.26
N VAL A 118 -3.32 -10.41 1.30
CA VAL A 118 -2.46 -10.26 0.12
C VAL A 118 -1.89 -11.62 -0.27
N SER A 119 -1.87 -11.91 -1.58
CA SER A 119 -1.35 -13.18 -2.06
C SER A 119 0.14 -13.39 -1.78
N ALA A 120 0.55 -14.62 -1.45
CA ALA A 120 1.95 -14.99 -1.22
C ALA A 120 2.94 -14.52 -2.31
N PRO A 121 2.63 -14.56 -3.62
CA PRO A 121 3.53 -14.01 -4.64
C PRO A 121 3.76 -12.49 -4.47
N THR A 122 2.73 -11.75 -4.10
CA THR A 122 2.82 -10.30 -3.89
C THR A 122 3.61 -9.98 -2.62
N ILE A 123 3.40 -10.72 -1.53
CA ILE A 123 4.19 -10.62 -0.30
C ILE A 123 5.67 -10.86 -0.61
N ARG A 124 5.99 -11.95 -1.35
CA ARG A 124 7.36 -12.24 -1.79
C ARG A 124 7.96 -11.10 -2.63
N ALA A 125 7.17 -10.47 -3.50
CA ALA A 125 7.63 -9.32 -4.28
C ALA A 125 7.99 -8.14 -3.37
N VAL A 126 7.14 -7.80 -2.40
CA VAL A 126 7.41 -6.72 -1.42
C VAL A 126 8.69 -7.02 -0.62
N VAL A 127 8.82 -8.24 -0.08
CA VAL A 127 9.98 -8.63 0.73
C VAL A 127 11.26 -8.60 -0.10
N ARG A 128 11.25 -9.13 -1.32
CA ARG A 128 12.41 -9.03 -2.24
C ARG A 128 12.80 -7.59 -2.51
N LEU A 129 11.80 -6.72 -2.69
CA LEU A 129 12.05 -5.29 -2.88
C LEU A 129 12.70 -4.68 -1.63
N LEU A 130 12.17 -4.96 -0.43
CA LEU A 130 12.77 -4.52 0.82
C LEU A 130 14.22 -4.97 0.98
N TYR A 131 14.53 -6.23 0.67
CA TYR A 131 15.91 -6.72 0.70
C TYR A 131 16.84 -5.97 -0.25
N ARG A 132 16.37 -5.66 -1.46
CA ARG A 132 17.17 -4.88 -2.41
C ARG A 132 17.42 -3.45 -1.91
N LEU A 133 16.46 -2.86 -1.21
CA LEU A 133 16.61 -1.53 -0.61
C LEU A 133 17.64 -1.54 0.54
N MET A 134 17.60 -2.56 1.41
CA MET A 134 18.49 -2.64 2.56
C MET A 134 19.95 -2.98 2.20
N ASN A 135 20.18 -3.53 1.00
CA ASN A 135 21.49 -3.95 0.51
C ASN A 135 21.99 -3.11 -0.69
N ALA A 136 21.35 -1.98 -0.98
CA ALA A 136 21.76 -1.01 -2.00
C ALA A 136 22.59 0.10 -1.37
#